data_AF-A0A7C7H718-F1
#
_entry.id   AF-A0A7C7H718-F1
#
_cell.length_a   1.000
_cell.length_b   1.000
_cell.length_c   1.000
_cell.angle_alpha   90.00
_cell.angle_beta   90.00
_cell.angle_gamma   90.00
#
_symmetry.space_group_name_H-M   'P 1'
#
loop_
_entity.id
_entity.type
_entity.pdbx_description
1 polymer ?
#
loop_
_entity_poly.entity_id
_entity_poly.type
_entity_poly.pdbx_seq_one_letter_code
_entity_poly.pdbx_strand_id
1 'polypeptide(L)'
;MSTIGKFFVVLNLALAGLFVGSAASLISKSDSYRVQLEAKVVEMDAMQVEKDETISVMTSNLRQSQEERNNLNHENGQLGANLEAEKGRGLTQKQKNDNLGGQLQSIEGKLNDLTQTNGDLNSELSDLRRQFETVRNERDAALDARDAASSVSTSAVEEANMATGEASDLRLKLARETERANQVEAQLATAVSLYGIDVNTIGAQPAMEGMVTSVAEAGGTTYVVINLGKNDSVQPGFTYDVFDGSTYKGRISVLTVNESKSAATVAMFNAPIAAGDRVVTRL
;
A
#
# COMPACT_ATOMS: atom_id res chain seq x y z
N MET A 1 27.69 -104.25 145.25
CA MET A 1 28.60 -103.21 144.72
C MET A 1 30.06 -103.58 145.04
N SER A 2 30.76 -104.21 144.09
CA SER A 2 32.24 -104.35 144.01
C SER A 2 32.79 -103.17 143.20
N THR A 3 33.98 -102.67 143.51
CA THR A 3 34.60 -101.49 142.86
C THR A 3 34.73 -101.66 141.33
N ILE A 4 34.99 -102.89 140.86
CA ILE A 4 35.01 -103.24 139.43
C ILE A 4 33.63 -103.10 138.78
N GLY A 5 32.55 -103.48 139.48
CA GLY A 5 31.18 -103.38 138.95
C GLY A 5 30.71 -101.94 138.80
N LYS A 6 31.13 -101.04 139.72
CA LYS A 6 30.84 -99.59 139.59
C LYS A 6 31.56 -98.99 138.38
N PHE A 7 32.81 -99.39 138.14
CA PHE A 7 33.59 -98.90 136.99
C PHE A 7 32.97 -99.32 135.65
N PHE A 8 32.53 -100.58 135.51
CA PHE A 8 31.84 -101.04 134.31
C PHE A 8 30.50 -100.35 134.08
N VAL A 9 29.73 -100.08 135.14
CA VAL A 9 28.47 -99.33 135.03
C VAL A 9 28.72 -97.89 134.58
N VAL A 10 29.73 -97.21 135.12
CA VAL A 10 30.10 -95.83 134.71
C VAL A 10 30.67 -95.80 133.28
N LEU A 11 31.48 -96.79 132.90
CA LEU A 11 32.04 -96.90 131.55
C LEU A 11 30.95 -97.17 130.52
N ASN A 12 30.01 -98.07 130.81
CA ASN A 12 28.89 -98.37 129.93
C ASN A 12 27.93 -97.17 129.82
N LEU A 13 27.72 -96.44 130.91
CA LEU A 13 26.98 -95.16 130.89
C LEU A 13 27.70 -94.10 130.03
N ALA A 14 29.03 -94.00 130.11
CA ALA A 14 29.82 -93.08 129.29
C ALA A 14 29.77 -93.45 127.81
N LEU A 15 29.90 -94.74 127.47
CA LEU A 15 29.76 -95.27 126.10
C LEU A 15 28.33 -95.07 125.57
N ALA A 16 27.31 -95.28 126.39
CA ALA A 16 25.92 -95.01 126.02
C ALA A 16 25.68 -93.52 125.78
N GLY A 17 26.25 -92.63 126.61
CA GLY A 17 26.19 -91.18 126.40
C GLY A 17 26.89 -90.74 125.11
N LEU A 18 28.05 -91.33 124.79
CA LEU A 18 28.80 -91.05 123.56
C LEU A 18 28.06 -91.58 122.32
N PHE A 19 27.49 -92.79 122.41
CA PHE A 19 26.66 -93.37 121.35
C PHE A 19 25.41 -92.53 121.09
N VAL A 20 24.64 -92.18 122.14
CA VAL A 20 23.43 -91.34 122.03
C VAL A 20 23.78 -89.94 121.50
N GLY A 21 24.90 -89.35 121.94
CA GLY A 21 25.38 -88.06 121.41
C GLY A 21 25.78 -88.13 119.94
N SER A 22 26.47 -89.19 119.51
CA SER A 22 26.84 -89.40 118.10
C SER A 22 25.62 -89.71 117.21
N ALA A 23 24.67 -90.49 117.70
CA ALA A 23 23.42 -90.80 117.01
C ALA A 23 22.52 -89.57 116.89
N ALA A 24 22.42 -88.74 117.94
CA ALA A 24 21.71 -87.47 117.92
C ALA A 24 22.37 -86.46 116.95
N SER A 25 23.71 -86.43 116.89
CA SER A 25 24.45 -85.60 115.91
C SER A 25 24.23 -86.08 114.47
N LEU A 26 24.24 -87.39 114.22
CA LEU A 26 23.99 -87.96 112.90
C LEU A 26 22.54 -87.73 112.43
N ILE A 27 21.56 -87.90 113.32
CA ILE A 27 20.14 -87.61 113.08
C ILE A 27 19.95 -86.11 112.81
N SER A 28 20.56 -85.24 113.61
CA SER A 28 20.53 -83.78 113.38
C SER A 28 21.15 -83.40 112.04
N LYS A 29 22.24 -84.06 111.62
CA LYS A 29 22.87 -83.83 110.33
C LYS A 29 22.02 -84.37 109.17
N SER A 30 21.38 -85.53 109.34
CA SER A 30 20.44 -86.12 108.37
C SER A 30 19.20 -85.24 108.18
N ASP A 31 18.63 -84.72 109.27
CA ASP A 31 17.52 -83.77 109.23
C ASP A 31 17.95 -82.45 108.60
N SER A 32 19.17 -81.96 108.89
CA SER A 32 19.73 -80.78 108.24
C SER A 32 19.91 -80.96 106.73
N TYR A 33 20.40 -82.12 106.27
CA TYR A 33 20.52 -82.43 104.85
C TYR A 33 19.16 -82.56 104.16
N ARG A 34 18.17 -83.19 104.83
CA ARG A 34 16.81 -83.30 104.31
C ARG A 34 16.18 -81.91 104.15
N VAL A 35 16.30 -81.04 105.16
CA VAL A 35 15.81 -79.65 105.09
C VAL A 35 16.50 -78.87 103.98
N GLN A 36 17.82 -79.02 103.81
CA GLN A 36 18.55 -78.38 102.71
C GLN A 36 18.13 -78.90 101.33
N LEU A 37 17.85 -80.20 101.20
CA LEU A 37 17.41 -80.81 99.96
C LEU A 37 15.98 -80.39 99.61
N GLU A 38 15.06 -80.38 100.58
CA GLU A 38 13.71 -79.84 100.42
C GLU A 38 13.75 -78.35 100.03
N ALA A 39 14.60 -77.54 100.67
CA ALA A 39 14.80 -76.14 100.30
C ALA A 39 15.33 -75.98 98.87
N LYS A 40 16.28 -76.82 98.45
CA LYS A 40 16.81 -76.81 97.08
C LYS A 40 15.80 -77.27 96.03
N VAL A 41 14.94 -78.22 96.35
CA VAL A 41 13.83 -78.64 95.47
C VAL A 41 12.85 -77.48 95.29
N VAL A 42 12.44 -76.81 96.38
CA VAL A 42 11.57 -75.63 96.29
C VAL A 42 12.21 -74.49 95.48
N GLU A 43 13.52 -74.26 95.64
CA GLU A 43 14.26 -73.26 94.86
C GLU A 43 14.32 -73.64 93.37
N MET A 44 14.53 -74.92 93.03
CA MET A 44 14.50 -75.39 91.65
C MET A 44 13.10 -75.29 91.02
N ASP A 45 12.05 -75.67 91.75
CA ASP A 45 10.67 -75.56 91.28
C ASP A 45 10.30 -74.09 91.03
N ALA A 46 10.67 -73.18 91.94
CA ALA A 46 10.47 -71.74 91.76
C ALA A 46 11.24 -71.21 90.54
N MET A 47 12.50 -71.63 90.35
CA MET A 47 13.30 -71.25 89.19
C MET A 47 12.75 -71.81 87.88
N GLN A 48 12.15 -73.00 87.90
CA GLN A 48 11.52 -73.58 86.73
C GLN A 48 10.27 -72.80 86.33
N VAL A 49 9.42 -72.44 87.30
CA VAL A 49 8.24 -71.59 87.06
C VAL A 49 8.66 -70.23 86.50
N GLU A 50 9.65 -69.56 87.10
CA GLU A 50 10.15 -68.26 86.62
C GLU A 50 10.71 -68.33 85.20
N LYS A 51 11.45 -69.41 84.88
CA LYS A 51 11.96 -69.65 83.53
C LYS A 51 10.83 -69.88 82.53
N ASP A 52 9.84 -70.70 82.88
CA ASP A 52 8.71 -70.99 82.00
C ASP A 52 7.85 -69.74 81.74
N GLU A 53 7.64 -68.90 82.76
CA GLU A 53 7.01 -67.58 82.62
C GLU A 53 7.83 -66.67 81.70
N THR A 54 9.14 -66.60 81.89
CA THR A 54 10.04 -65.78 81.06
C THR A 54 10.05 -66.25 79.61
N ILE A 55 10.11 -67.57 79.37
CA ILE A 55 10.06 -68.16 78.03
C ILE A 55 8.71 -67.84 77.37
N SER A 56 7.61 -67.92 78.11
CA SER A 56 6.28 -67.57 77.63
C SER A 56 6.20 -66.11 77.19
N VAL A 57 6.67 -65.17 78.02
CA VAL A 57 6.73 -63.74 77.70
C VAL A 57 7.63 -63.47 76.49
N MET A 58 8.83 -64.04 76.46
CA MET A 58 9.76 -63.88 75.33
C MET A 58 9.17 -64.44 74.02
N THR A 59 8.48 -65.57 74.07
CA THR A 59 7.82 -66.17 72.91
C THR A 59 6.68 -65.29 72.41
N SER A 60 5.88 -64.71 73.32
CA SER A 60 4.83 -63.75 72.98
C SER A 60 5.40 -62.50 72.32
N ASN A 61 6.44 -61.90 72.91
CA ASN A 61 7.10 -60.71 72.36
C ASN A 61 7.75 -60.97 70.99
N LEU A 62 8.37 -62.16 70.82
CA LEU A 62 8.95 -62.56 69.54
C LEU A 62 7.86 -62.69 68.47
N ARG A 63 6.73 -63.31 68.80
CA ARG A 63 5.58 -63.43 67.89
C ARG A 63 5.02 -62.07 67.51
N GLN A 64 4.79 -61.20 68.48
CA GLN A 64 4.31 -59.84 68.22
C GLN A 64 5.29 -59.06 67.32
N SER A 65 6.59 -59.15 67.60
CA SER A 65 7.62 -58.48 66.78
C SER A 65 7.72 -59.06 65.36
N GLN A 66 7.44 -60.36 65.18
CA GLN A 66 7.37 -60.99 63.86
C GLN A 66 6.14 -60.53 63.08
N GLU A 67 4.97 -60.47 63.72
CA GLU A 67 3.74 -59.96 63.12
C GLU A 67 3.88 -58.49 62.72
N GLU A 68 4.45 -57.64 63.58
CA GLU A 68 4.73 -56.24 63.27
C GLU A 68 5.70 -56.09 62.10
N ARG A 69 6.80 -56.87 62.06
CA ARG A 69 7.71 -56.88 60.91
C ARG A 69 7.02 -57.29 59.62
N ASN A 70 6.13 -58.28 59.67
CA ASN A 70 5.38 -58.72 58.48
C ASN A 70 4.41 -57.63 58.00
N ASN A 71 3.73 -56.95 58.92
CA ASN A 71 2.84 -55.83 58.60
C ASN A 71 3.61 -54.66 57.98
N LEU A 72 4.73 -54.26 58.59
CA LEU A 72 5.59 -53.19 58.08
C LEU A 72 6.18 -53.52 56.72
N ASN A 73 6.60 -54.78 56.49
CA ASN A 73 7.07 -55.22 55.17
C ASN A 73 5.96 -55.14 54.12
N HIS A 74 4.72 -55.48 54.49
CA HIS A 74 3.57 -55.39 53.59
C HIS A 74 3.25 -53.93 53.26
N GLU A 75 3.20 -53.06 54.26
CA GLU A 75 2.96 -51.62 54.10
C GLU A 75 4.06 -50.97 53.24
N ASN A 76 5.32 -51.28 53.50
CA ASN A 76 6.44 -50.77 52.71
C ASN A 76 6.36 -51.25 51.24
N GLY A 77 5.92 -52.48 51.01
CA GLY A 77 5.64 -52.98 49.66
C GLY A 77 4.52 -52.21 48.95
N GLN A 78 3.41 -51.92 49.66
CA GLN A 78 2.29 -51.14 49.12
C GLN A 78 2.70 -49.68 48.84
N LEU A 79 3.42 -49.05 49.77
CA LEU A 79 3.93 -47.69 49.60
C LEU A 79 4.91 -47.61 48.43
N GLY A 80 5.77 -48.61 48.25
CA GLY A 80 6.67 -48.72 47.10
C GLY A 80 5.90 -48.80 45.78
N ALA A 81 4.85 -49.63 45.71
CA ALA A 81 4.01 -49.75 44.52
C ALA A 81 3.26 -48.45 44.19
N ASN A 82 2.69 -47.79 45.21
CA ASN A 82 2.00 -46.51 45.05
C ASN A 82 2.94 -45.41 44.58
N LEU A 83 4.15 -45.34 45.16
CA LEU A 83 5.16 -44.35 44.77
C LEU A 83 5.54 -44.53 43.29
N GLU A 84 5.73 -45.77 42.84
CA GLU A 84 6.08 -46.04 41.45
C GLU A 84 4.94 -45.71 40.49
N ALA A 85 3.69 -46.01 40.87
CA ALA A 85 2.51 -45.63 40.11
C ALA A 85 2.37 -44.09 39.98
N GLU A 86 2.57 -43.35 41.06
CA GLU A 86 2.53 -41.88 41.05
C GLU A 86 3.66 -41.26 40.22
N LYS A 87 4.88 -41.82 40.30
CA LYS A 87 5.98 -41.42 39.41
C LYS A 87 5.61 -41.63 37.93
N GLY A 88 5.02 -42.77 37.59
CA GLY A 88 4.54 -43.07 36.23
C GLY A 88 3.48 -42.08 35.74
N ARG A 89 2.51 -41.73 36.61
CA ARG A 89 1.50 -40.70 36.33
C ARG A 89 2.14 -39.33 36.12
N GLY A 90 3.09 -38.92 36.97
CA GLY A 90 3.82 -37.67 36.85
C GLY A 90 4.59 -37.55 35.54
N LEU A 91 5.30 -38.62 35.14
CA LEU A 91 6.02 -38.67 33.85
C LEU A 91 5.07 -38.56 32.66
N THR A 92 3.94 -39.27 32.70
CA THR A 92 2.92 -39.22 31.64
C THR A 92 2.32 -37.82 31.53
N GLN A 93 2.02 -37.18 32.67
CA GLN A 93 1.47 -35.84 32.68
C GLN A 93 2.47 -34.80 32.17
N LYS A 94 3.76 -34.95 32.51
CA LYS A 94 4.82 -34.11 31.96
C LYS A 94 4.90 -34.23 30.44
N GLN A 95 4.90 -35.44 29.90
CA GLN A 95 4.90 -35.67 28.44
C GLN A 95 3.68 -35.05 27.75
N LYS A 96 2.49 -35.12 28.37
CA LYS A 96 1.29 -34.45 27.85
C LYS A 96 1.45 -32.93 27.85
N ASN A 97 1.98 -32.35 28.93
CA ASN A 97 2.23 -30.91 29.00
C ASN A 97 3.25 -30.46 27.95
N ASP A 98 4.33 -31.22 27.76
CA ASP A 98 5.34 -30.92 26.74
C ASP A 98 4.73 -30.98 25.32
N ASN A 99 3.87 -31.98 25.05
CA ASN A 99 3.14 -32.09 23.78
C ASN A 99 2.19 -30.91 23.55
N LEU A 100 1.40 -30.55 24.56
CA LEU A 100 0.48 -29.41 24.51
C LEU A 100 1.24 -28.09 24.31
N GLY A 101 2.40 -27.93 24.95
CA GLY A 101 3.29 -26.77 24.75
C GLY A 101 3.77 -26.66 23.30
N GLY A 102 4.20 -27.78 22.71
CA GLY A 102 4.57 -27.83 21.28
C GLY A 102 3.40 -27.53 20.34
N GLN A 103 2.20 -28.01 20.65
CA GLN A 103 0.99 -27.70 19.89
C GLN A 103 0.64 -26.22 19.97
N LEU A 104 0.72 -25.60 21.16
CA LEU A 104 0.48 -24.17 21.34
C LEU A 104 1.47 -23.33 20.54
N GLN A 105 2.77 -23.64 20.60
CA GLN A 105 3.78 -22.95 19.79
C GLN A 105 3.51 -23.08 18.28
N SER A 106 3.06 -24.25 17.82
CA SER A 106 2.68 -24.43 16.42
C SER A 106 1.45 -23.62 16.03
N ILE A 107 0.45 -23.52 16.91
CA ILE A 107 -0.75 -22.70 16.70
C ILE A 107 -0.38 -21.21 16.66
N GLU A 108 0.45 -20.74 17.59
CA GLU A 108 0.95 -19.36 17.62
C GLU A 108 1.71 -19.01 16.34
N GLY A 109 2.57 -19.92 15.85
CA GLY A 109 3.26 -19.74 14.56
C GLY A 109 2.28 -19.57 13.40
N LYS A 110 1.30 -20.48 13.27
CA LYS A 110 0.26 -20.39 12.23
C LYS A 110 -0.59 -19.13 12.34
N LEU A 111 -0.88 -18.67 13.56
CA LEU A 111 -1.65 -17.46 13.80
C LEU A 111 -0.87 -16.23 13.33
N ASN A 112 0.42 -16.16 13.63
CA ASN A 112 1.30 -15.08 13.17
C ASN A 112 1.39 -15.06 11.63
N ASP A 113 1.58 -16.22 11.01
CA ASP A 113 1.61 -16.34 9.54
C ASP A 113 0.29 -15.87 8.91
N LEU A 114 -0.86 -16.24 9.51
CA LEU A 114 -2.17 -15.79 9.06
C LEU A 114 -2.36 -14.28 9.24
N THR A 115 -1.92 -13.72 10.37
CA THR A 115 -1.98 -12.27 10.60
C THR A 115 -1.14 -11.52 9.58
N GLN A 116 0.08 -12.00 9.29
CA GLN A 116 0.95 -11.41 8.27
C GLN A 116 0.32 -11.49 6.88
N THR A 117 -0.16 -12.67 6.49
CA THR A 117 -0.84 -12.88 5.20
C THR A 117 -2.05 -11.95 5.05
N ASN A 118 -2.83 -11.76 6.11
CA ASN A 118 -3.99 -10.85 6.09
C ASN A 118 -3.56 -9.38 5.97
N GLY A 119 -2.44 -9.00 6.58
CA GLY A 119 -1.82 -7.68 6.39
C GLY A 119 -1.41 -7.45 4.94
N ASP A 120 -0.71 -8.40 4.34
CA ASP A 120 -0.24 -8.33 2.96
C ASP A 120 -1.42 -8.23 1.97
N LEU A 121 -2.44 -9.08 2.14
CA LEU A 121 -3.66 -9.05 1.31
C LEU A 121 -4.41 -7.72 1.42
N ASN A 122 -4.47 -7.10 2.60
CA ASN A 122 -5.10 -5.79 2.75
C ASN A 122 -4.31 -4.69 2.05
N SER A 123 -2.98 -4.75 2.08
CA SER A 123 -2.13 -3.82 1.33
C SER A 123 -2.35 -3.97 -0.17
N GLU A 124 -2.32 -5.21 -0.68
CA GLU A 124 -2.56 -5.51 -2.09
C GLU A 124 -3.95 -5.03 -2.54
N LEU A 125 -4.99 -5.28 -1.73
CA LEU A 125 -6.35 -4.80 -2.00
C LEU A 125 -6.41 -3.27 -2.07
N SER A 126 -5.71 -2.57 -1.18
CA SER A 126 -5.64 -1.10 -1.21
C SER A 126 -4.94 -0.60 -2.47
N ASP A 127 -3.86 -1.25 -2.89
CA ASP A 127 -3.12 -0.86 -4.09
C ASP A 127 -3.93 -1.13 -5.35
N LEU A 128 -4.62 -2.27 -5.40
CA LEU A 128 -5.49 -2.62 -6.52
C LEU A 128 -6.65 -1.64 -6.67
N ARG A 129 -7.21 -1.14 -5.56
CA ARG A 129 -8.22 -0.07 -5.58
C ARG A 129 -7.68 1.23 -6.17
N ARG A 130 -6.47 1.66 -5.77
CA ARG A 130 -5.82 2.86 -6.32
C ARG A 130 -5.53 2.70 -7.82
N GLN A 131 -5.05 1.53 -8.23
CA GLN A 131 -4.82 1.22 -9.65
C GLN A 131 -6.12 1.27 -10.44
N PHE A 132 -7.20 0.70 -9.90
CA PHE A 132 -8.52 0.74 -10.54
C PHE A 132 -9.05 2.16 -10.71
N GLU A 133 -8.93 3.02 -9.69
CA GLU A 133 -9.28 4.44 -9.80
C GLU A 133 -8.43 5.16 -10.85
N THR A 134 -7.13 4.87 -10.89
CA THR A 134 -6.21 5.46 -11.88
C THR A 134 -6.61 5.08 -13.30
N VAL A 135 -6.79 3.78 -13.57
CA VAL A 135 -7.22 3.27 -14.89
C VAL A 135 -8.59 3.83 -15.28
N ARG A 136 -9.51 4.00 -14.32
CA ARG A 136 -10.81 4.61 -14.57
C ARG A 136 -10.68 6.07 -15.00
N ASN A 137 -9.85 6.85 -14.32
CA ASN A 137 -9.58 8.25 -14.67
C ASN A 137 -8.90 8.37 -16.04
N GLU A 138 -7.91 7.50 -16.33
CA GLU A 138 -7.25 7.45 -17.63
C GLU A 138 -8.23 7.10 -18.76
N ARG A 139 -9.12 6.13 -18.53
CA ARG A 139 -10.17 5.77 -19.48
C ARG A 139 -11.10 6.95 -19.73
N ASP A 140 -11.57 7.61 -18.68
CA ASP A 140 -12.51 8.73 -18.82
C ASP A 140 -11.85 9.90 -19.58
N ALA A 141 -10.59 10.22 -19.27
CA ALA A 141 -9.81 11.21 -20.02
C ALA A 141 -9.60 10.83 -21.50
N ALA A 142 -9.38 9.53 -21.80
CA ALA A 142 -9.25 9.04 -23.16
C ALA A 142 -10.56 9.12 -23.95
N LEU A 143 -11.70 8.87 -23.29
CA LEU A 143 -13.03 9.05 -23.90
C LEU A 143 -13.31 10.52 -24.21
N ASP A 144 -13.02 11.43 -23.27
CA ASP A 144 -13.18 12.87 -23.49
C ASP A 144 -12.30 13.36 -24.64
N ALA A 145 -11.03 12.92 -24.70
CA ALA A 145 -10.12 13.27 -25.79
C ALA A 145 -10.61 12.73 -27.15
N ARG A 146 -11.14 11.51 -27.18
CA ARG A 146 -11.72 10.91 -28.38
C ARG A 146 -12.94 11.71 -28.86
N ASP A 147 -13.83 12.07 -27.95
CA ASP A 147 -15.07 12.77 -28.28
C ASP A 147 -14.78 14.20 -28.76
N ALA A 148 -13.81 14.88 -28.13
CA ALA A 148 -13.30 16.16 -28.62
C ALA A 148 -12.69 16.06 -30.03
N ALA A 149 -11.85 15.05 -30.27
CA ALA A 149 -11.25 14.81 -31.59
C ALA A 149 -12.32 14.48 -32.65
N SER A 150 -13.34 13.69 -32.29
CA SER A 150 -14.47 13.38 -33.17
C SER A 150 -15.26 14.64 -33.53
N SER A 151 -15.54 15.50 -32.56
CA SER A 151 -16.24 16.77 -32.78
C SER A 151 -15.47 17.67 -33.76
N VAL A 152 -14.16 17.86 -33.52
CA VAL A 152 -13.29 18.64 -34.42
C VAL A 152 -13.26 18.04 -35.82
N SER A 153 -13.16 16.72 -35.93
CA SER A 153 -13.18 16.04 -37.24
C SER A 153 -14.50 16.27 -37.97
N THR A 154 -15.63 16.19 -37.27
CA THR A 154 -16.95 16.44 -37.87
C THR A 154 -17.05 17.87 -38.37
N SER A 155 -16.68 18.86 -37.56
CA SER A 155 -16.69 20.27 -37.97
C SER A 155 -15.76 20.54 -39.15
N ALA A 156 -14.57 19.96 -39.17
CA ALA A 156 -13.64 20.10 -40.29
C ALA A 156 -14.19 19.49 -41.60
N VAL A 157 -14.89 18.36 -41.51
CA VAL A 157 -15.56 17.74 -42.67
C VAL A 157 -16.69 18.63 -43.19
N GLU A 158 -17.51 19.19 -42.29
CA GLU A 158 -18.59 20.12 -42.65
C GLU A 158 -18.03 21.39 -43.33
N GLU A 159 -16.98 21.98 -42.77
CA GLU A 159 -16.30 23.15 -43.34
C GLU A 159 -15.70 22.85 -44.71
N ALA A 160 -15.03 21.70 -44.87
CA ALA A 160 -14.51 21.27 -46.16
C ALA A 160 -15.61 21.08 -47.21
N ASN A 161 -16.76 20.53 -46.82
CA ASN A 161 -17.91 20.37 -47.70
C ASN A 161 -18.51 21.72 -48.11
N MET A 162 -18.65 22.67 -47.18
CA MET A 162 -19.11 24.02 -47.48
C MET A 162 -18.15 24.74 -48.44
N ALA A 163 -16.85 24.74 -48.15
CA ALA A 163 -15.84 25.35 -49.00
C ALA A 163 -15.80 24.73 -50.40
N THR A 164 -16.00 23.41 -50.50
CA THR A 164 -16.11 22.72 -51.80
C THR A 164 -17.35 23.16 -52.58
N GLY A 165 -18.49 23.33 -51.90
CA GLY A 165 -19.71 23.87 -52.48
C GLY A 165 -19.52 25.30 -53.01
N GLU A 166 -18.96 26.19 -52.18
CA GLU A 166 -18.67 27.57 -52.56
C GLU A 166 -17.69 27.66 -53.74
N ALA A 167 -16.64 26.84 -53.74
CA ALA A 167 -15.69 26.79 -54.84
C ALA A 167 -16.36 26.33 -56.15
N SER A 168 -17.30 25.39 -56.08
CA SER A 168 -18.10 24.98 -57.23
C SER A 168 -18.98 26.12 -57.75
N ASP A 169 -19.68 26.82 -56.86
CA ASP A 169 -20.53 27.96 -57.21
C ASP A 169 -19.73 29.12 -57.82
N LEU A 170 -18.56 29.43 -57.26
CA LEU A 170 -17.65 30.44 -57.79
C LEU A 170 -17.12 30.07 -59.17
N ARG A 171 -16.77 28.79 -59.41
CA ARG A 171 -16.37 28.32 -60.75
C ARG A 171 -17.50 28.52 -61.75
N LEU A 172 -18.74 28.26 -61.36
CA LEU A 172 -19.91 28.42 -62.23
C LEU A 172 -20.20 29.90 -62.53
N LYS A 173 -20.05 30.78 -61.54
CA LYS A 173 -20.13 32.24 -61.73
C LYS A 173 -19.02 32.74 -62.65
N LEU A 174 -17.78 32.31 -62.43
CA LEU A 174 -16.64 32.68 -63.26
C LEU A 174 -16.86 32.26 -64.72
N ALA A 175 -17.35 31.04 -64.96
CA ALA A 175 -17.67 30.57 -66.30
C ALA A 175 -18.74 31.45 -66.99
N ARG A 176 -19.79 31.85 -66.26
CA ARG A 176 -20.84 32.74 -66.79
C ARG A 176 -20.31 34.14 -67.09
N GLU A 177 -19.51 34.73 -66.20
CA GLU A 177 -18.91 36.05 -66.43
C GLU A 177 -17.90 36.03 -67.58
N THR A 178 -17.14 34.95 -67.73
CA THR A 178 -16.23 34.76 -68.86
C THR A 178 -17.01 34.69 -70.18
N GLU A 179 -18.11 33.93 -70.21
CA GLU A 179 -19.00 33.86 -71.38
C GLU A 179 -19.60 35.23 -71.71
N ARG A 180 -20.03 35.99 -70.69
CA ARG A 180 -20.56 37.35 -70.86
C ARG A 180 -19.50 38.32 -71.39
N ALA A 181 -18.28 38.24 -70.86
CA ALA A 181 -17.15 39.04 -71.34
C ALA A 181 -16.85 38.74 -72.81
N ASN A 182 -16.76 37.45 -73.19
CA ASN A 182 -16.57 37.03 -74.58
C ASN A 182 -17.68 37.57 -75.51
N GLN A 183 -18.94 37.54 -75.05
CA GLN A 183 -20.07 38.10 -75.82
C GLN A 183 -19.96 39.61 -75.99
N VAL A 184 -19.59 40.35 -74.94
CA VAL A 184 -19.39 41.81 -75.00
C VAL A 184 -18.19 42.16 -75.89
N GLU A 185 -17.09 41.42 -75.81
CA GLU A 185 -15.94 41.58 -76.71
C GLU A 185 -16.33 41.34 -78.17
N ALA A 186 -17.10 40.29 -78.45
CA ALA A 186 -17.59 40.03 -79.80
C ALA A 186 -18.53 41.14 -80.31
N GLN A 187 -19.41 41.67 -79.43
CA GLN A 187 -20.27 42.82 -79.75
C GLN A 187 -19.44 44.08 -79.99
N LEU A 188 -18.40 44.34 -79.19
CA LEU A 188 -17.50 45.47 -79.35
C LEU A 188 -16.72 45.36 -80.66
N ALA A 189 -16.15 44.18 -80.97
CA ALA A 189 -15.47 43.93 -82.25
C ALA A 189 -16.42 44.14 -83.45
N THR A 190 -17.67 43.71 -83.32
CA THR A 190 -18.71 43.96 -84.33
C THR A 190 -19.01 45.46 -84.46
N ALA A 191 -19.18 46.19 -83.36
CA ALA A 191 -19.41 47.64 -83.39
C ALA A 191 -18.21 48.42 -83.97
N VAL A 192 -16.98 48.04 -83.62
CA VAL A 192 -15.74 48.63 -84.14
C VAL A 192 -15.65 48.43 -85.65
N SER A 193 -15.94 47.24 -86.15
CA SER A 193 -15.96 46.95 -87.59
C SER A 193 -17.11 47.65 -88.34
N LEU A 194 -18.28 47.81 -87.72
CA LEU A 194 -19.44 48.45 -88.34
C LEU A 194 -19.34 49.99 -88.39
N TYR A 195 -18.78 50.60 -87.33
CA TYR A 195 -18.74 52.05 -87.15
C TYR A 195 -17.35 52.67 -87.36
N GLY A 196 -16.31 51.87 -87.66
CA GLY A 196 -14.96 52.38 -87.92
C GLY A 196 -14.31 53.08 -86.72
N ILE A 197 -14.70 52.68 -85.50
CA ILE A 197 -14.23 53.29 -84.25
C ILE A 197 -12.88 52.67 -83.88
N ASP A 198 -11.80 53.45 -83.91
CA ASP A 198 -10.50 53.00 -83.42
C ASP A 198 -10.51 52.96 -81.89
N VAL A 199 -10.58 51.76 -81.33
CA VAL A 199 -10.66 51.48 -79.88
C VAL A 199 -9.47 52.07 -79.11
N ASN A 200 -8.34 52.31 -79.77
CA ASN A 200 -7.15 52.92 -79.17
C ASN A 200 -7.28 54.43 -78.95
N THR A 201 -8.32 55.07 -79.51
CA THR A 201 -8.55 56.52 -79.40
C THR A 201 -9.61 56.90 -78.37
N ILE A 202 -10.34 55.92 -77.83
CA ILE A 202 -11.34 56.13 -76.79
C ILE A 202 -10.60 56.38 -75.45
N GLY A 203 -10.43 57.65 -75.09
CA GLY A 203 -9.78 58.07 -73.85
C GLY A 203 -8.31 58.46 -73.98
N ALA A 204 -7.80 58.72 -75.20
CA ALA A 204 -6.45 59.27 -75.39
C ALA A 204 -6.36 60.66 -74.74
N GLN A 205 -5.71 60.74 -73.58
CA GLN A 205 -5.49 61.96 -72.83
C GLN A 205 -4.35 62.77 -73.48
N PRO A 206 -4.57 64.04 -73.87
CA PRO A 206 -3.52 64.89 -74.44
C PRO A 206 -2.31 65.06 -73.52
N ALA A 207 -1.13 65.31 -74.09
CA ALA A 207 0.06 65.70 -73.35
C ALA A 207 -0.21 67.05 -72.64
N MET A 208 -0.33 67.05 -71.31
CA MET A 208 -0.60 68.24 -70.51
C MET A 208 0.34 68.30 -69.32
N GLU A 209 0.79 69.51 -69.01
CA GLU A 209 1.63 69.78 -67.86
C GLU A 209 1.01 70.87 -67.00
N GLY A 210 0.92 70.62 -65.70
CA GLY A 210 0.36 71.50 -64.71
C GLY A 210 1.09 71.43 -63.38
N MET A 211 0.47 72.00 -62.36
CA MET A 211 1.00 72.11 -61.02
C MET A 211 -0.11 71.95 -59.98
N VAL A 212 0.22 71.34 -58.86
CA VAL A 212 -0.64 71.25 -57.69
C VAL A 212 -0.77 72.64 -57.05
N THR A 213 -1.99 73.14 -56.93
CA THR A 213 -2.29 74.44 -56.34
C THR A 213 -2.63 74.37 -54.85
N SER A 214 -3.27 73.28 -54.41
CA SER A 214 -3.58 73.05 -53.00
C SER A 214 -3.82 71.57 -52.74
N VAL A 215 -3.51 71.13 -51.53
CA VAL A 215 -3.75 69.77 -51.05
C VAL A 215 -4.60 69.86 -49.79
N ALA A 216 -5.66 69.06 -49.72
CA ALA A 216 -6.54 68.99 -48.57
C ALA A 216 -6.80 67.52 -48.22
N GLU A 217 -6.72 67.17 -46.94
CA GLU A 217 -7.05 65.83 -46.47
C GLU A 217 -8.42 65.86 -45.80
N ALA A 218 -9.32 64.98 -46.26
CA ALA A 218 -10.64 64.83 -45.66
C ALA A 218 -10.97 63.33 -45.57
N GLY A 219 -11.33 62.87 -44.38
CA GLY A 219 -11.77 61.48 -44.16
C GLY A 219 -10.72 60.40 -44.48
N GLY A 220 -9.42 60.70 -44.34
CA GLY A 220 -8.33 59.76 -44.64
C GLY A 220 -7.99 59.63 -46.12
N THR A 221 -8.56 60.47 -46.99
CA THR A 221 -8.21 60.57 -48.41
C THR A 221 -7.62 61.94 -48.71
N THR A 222 -6.49 61.97 -49.42
CA THR A 222 -5.83 63.20 -49.86
C THR A 222 -6.44 63.68 -51.18
N TYR A 223 -7.02 64.88 -51.16
CA TYR A 223 -7.55 65.59 -52.32
C TYR A 223 -6.55 66.64 -52.80
N VAL A 224 -6.32 66.67 -54.10
CA VAL A 224 -5.32 67.53 -54.75
C VAL A 224 -6.04 68.39 -55.78
N VAL A 225 -5.83 69.71 -55.75
CA VAL A 225 -6.36 70.63 -56.76
C VAL A 225 -5.24 71.01 -57.71
N ILE A 226 -5.40 70.73 -59.00
CA ILE A 226 -4.44 71.06 -60.05
C ILE A 226 -4.91 72.27 -60.87
N ASN A 227 -3.97 73.06 -61.40
CA ASN A 227 -4.24 74.21 -62.27
C ASN A 227 -4.56 73.82 -63.73
N LEU A 228 -5.07 72.61 -63.96
CA LEU A 228 -5.55 72.15 -65.26
C LEU A 228 -7.06 71.99 -65.15
N GLY A 229 -7.81 72.61 -66.05
CA GLY A 229 -9.27 72.62 -66.02
C GLY A 229 -9.91 72.25 -67.36
N LYS A 230 -11.19 72.58 -67.49
CA LYS A 230 -11.95 72.39 -68.73
C LYS A 230 -11.34 73.16 -69.91
N ASN A 231 -10.78 74.33 -69.65
CA ASN A 231 -10.07 75.14 -70.66
C ASN A 231 -8.86 74.41 -71.25
N ASP A 232 -8.24 73.53 -70.46
CA ASP A 232 -7.09 72.73 -70.87
C ASP A 232 -7.50 71.34 -71.40
N SER A 233 -8.80 71.12 -71.63
CA SER A 233 -9.39 69.84 -72.09
C SER A 233 -9.28 68.68 -71.09
N VAL A 234 -9.20 68.95 -69.78
CA VAL A 234 -9.24 67.90 -68.76
C VAL A 234 -10.64 67.29 -68.65
N GLN A 235 -10.71 65.96 -68.51
CA GLN A 235 -11.96 65.23 -68.25
C GLN A 235 -11.90 64.46 -66.92
N PRO A 236 -13.04 64.24 -66.24
CA PRO A 236 -13.10 63.33 -65.10
C PRO A 236 -12.61 61.93 -65.51
N GLY A 237 -11.81 61.29 -64.64
CA GLY A 237 -11.17 59.99 -64.89
C GLY A 237 -9.77 60.08 -65.51
N PHE A 238 -9.32 61.25 -65.97
CA PHE A 238 -7.96 61.45 -66.44
C PHE A 238 -6.95 61.27 -65.31
N THR A 239 -5.83 60.61 -65.61
CA THR A 239 -4.78 60.34 -64.64
C THR A 239 -3.53 61.14 -64.93
N TYR A 240 -2.88 61.64 -63.89
CA TYR A 240 -1.64 62.39 -64.01
C TYR A 240 -0.61 61.88 -63.01
N ASP A 241 0.65 61.93 -63.41
CA ASP A 241 1.80 61.59 -62.58
C ASP A 241 2.35 62.86 -61.95
N VAL A 242 2.57 62.83 -60.63
CA VAL A 242 2.99 63.97 -59.81
C VAL A 242 4.47 63.85 -59.46
N PHE A 243 5.22 64.91 -59.71
CA PHE A 243 6.66 65.00 -59.50
C PHE A 243 7.05 66.24 -58.69
N ASP A 244 8.09 66.09 -57.90
CA ASP A 244 8.82 67.19 -57.26
C ASP A 244 10.24 67.23 -57.82
N GLY A 245 10.47 68.17 -58.74
CA GLY A 245 11.64 68.16 -59.60
C GLY A 245 11.74 66.86 -60.42
N SER A 246 12.68 65.99 -60.04
CA SER A 246 12.92 64.69 -60.66
C SER A 246 12.35 63.50 -59.86
N THR A 247 11.68 63.74 -58.73
CA THR A 247 11.21 62.69 -57.82
C THR A 247 9.73 62.41 -58.04
N TYR A 248 9.39 61.17 -58.39
CA TYR A 248 7.99 60.74 -58.54
C TYR A 248 7.31 60.57 -57.17
N LYS A 249 6.24 61.33 -56.93
CA LYS A 249 5.49 61.35 -55.67
C LYS A 249 4.22 60.50 -55.72
N GLY A 250 3.65 60.28 -56.90
CA GLY A 250 2.47 59.43 -57.04
C GLY A 250 1.64 59.74 -58.27
N ARG A 251 0.48 59.07 -58.36
CA ARG A 251 -0.50 59.24 -59.42
C ARG A 251 -1.80 59.77 -58.85
N ILE A 252 -2.33 60.81 -59.49
CA ILE A 252 -3.63 61.38 -59.18
C ILE A 252 -4.65 61.03 -60.27
N SER A 253 -5.92 60.90 -59.89
CA SER A 253 -7.05 60.68 -60.79
C SER A 253 -8.06 61.80 -60.62
N VAL A 254 -8.41 62.48 -61.70
CA VAL A 254 -9.31 63.62 -61.68
C VAL A 254 -10.73 63.16 -61.37
N LEU A 255 -11.31 63.69 -60.29
CA LEU A 255 -12.68 63.39 -59.89
C LEU A 255 -13.66 64.44 -60.43
N THR A 256 -13.27 65.70 -60.42
CA THR A 256 -14.14 66.82 -60.81
C THR A 256 -13.32 67.90 -61.51
N VAL A 257 -13.86 68.44 -62.59
CA VAL A 257 -13.20 69.45 -63.43
C VAL A 257 -14.02 70.75 -63.37
N ASN A 258 -13.37 71.86 -63.01
CA ASN A 258 -13.90 73.22 -63.15
C ASN A 258 -13.26 73.92 -64.37
N GLU A 259 -13.62 75.17 -64.63
CA GLU A 259 -13.16 75.91 -65.83
C GLU A 259 -11.62 75.98 -65.95
N SER A 260 -10.92 76.32 -64.86
CA SER A 260 -9.46 76.51 -64.85
C SER A 260 -8.70 75.63 -63.85
N LYS A 261 -9.41 74.80 -63.08
CA LYS A 261 -8.84 73.92 -62.05
C LYS A 261 -9.59 72.61 -61.97
N SER A 262 -8.92 71.54 -61.56
CA SER A 262 -9.56 70.24 -61.35
C SER A 262 -9.21 69.70 -59.96
N ALA A 263 -10.18 69.05 -59.33
CA ALA A 263 -9.98 68.30 -58.10
C ALA A 263 -9.73 66.83 -58.44
N ALA A 264 -8.65 66.29 -57.90
CA ALA A 264 -8.21 64.93 -58.10
C ALA A 264 -8.02 64.22 -56.74
N THR A 265 -8.16 62.91 -56.75
CA THR A 265 -7.80 62.05 -55.61
C THR A 265 -6.49 61.33 -55.90
N VAL A 266 -5.73 60.99 -54.88
CA VAL A 266 -4.50 60.21 -55.05
C VAL A 266 -4.87 58.74 -55.29
N ALA A 267 -4.58 58.25 -56.49
CA ALA A 267 -4.80 56.85 -56.87
C ALA A 267 -3.61 55.95 -56.48
N MET A 268 -2.40 56.51 -56.47
CA MET A 268 -1.18 55.82 -56.02
C MET A 268 -0.31 56.81 -55.25
N PHE A 269 -0.04 56.51 -53.98
CA PHE A 269 0.72 57.38 -53.08
C PHE A 269 2.12 56.79 -52.87
N ASN A 270 3.17 57.52 -53.23
CA ASN A 270 4.57 57.12 -53.00
C ASN A 270 5.28 58.06 -52.02
N ALA A 271 4.96 59.35 -52.06
CA ALA A 271 5.46 60.37 -51.13
C ALA A 271 4.42 61.49 -50.94
N PRO A 272 4.52 62.29 -49.86
CA PRO A 272 3.61 63.40 -49.62
C PRO A 272 3.60 64.40 -50.79
N ILE A 273 2.41 64.65 -51.34
CA ILE A 273 2.17 65.64 -52.39
C ILE A 273 1.93 67.00 -51.74
N ALA A 274 2.57 68.04 -52.26
CA ALA A 274 2.48 69.41 -51.76
C ALA A 274 2.07 70.39 -52.86
N ALA A 275 1.59 71.57 -52.46
CA ALA A 275 1.38 72.67 -53.39
C ALA A 275 2.71 73.07 -54.02
N GLY A 276 2.75 73.19 -55.36
CA GLY A 276 3.96 73.44 -56.14
C GLY A 276 4.49 72.23 -56.91
N ASP A 277 4.02 71.02 -56.62
CA ASP A 277 4.44 69.81 -57.35
C ASP A 277 3.96 69.83 -58.80
N ARG A 278 4.80 69.39 -59.74
CA ARG A 278 4.50 69.33 -61.17
C ARG A 278 3.65 68.11 -61.48
N VAL A 279 2.69 68.27 -62.37
CA VAL A 279 1.72 67.24 -62.76
C VAL A 279 1.82 67.06 -64.26
N VAL A 280 2.08 65.84 -64.74
CA VAL A 280 2.19 65.56 -66.18
C VAL A 280 1.33 64.37 -66.56
N THR A 281 0.78 64.40 -67.78
CA THR A 281 0.19 63.20 -68.37
C THR A 281 1.32 62.25 -68.78
N ARG A 282 1.12 60.96 -68.52
CA ARG A 282 2.06 59.86 -68.73
C ARG A 282 3.07 60.13 -69.87
N LEU A 283 4.37 60.19 -69.55
CA LEU A 283 5.46 60.10 -70.52
C LEU A 283 5.43 58.74 -71.24
#